data_AF-A0AAW4BLM0-F1
#
_entry.id   AF-A0AAW4BLM0-F1
#
_cell.length_a   1.000
_cell.length_b   1.000
_cell.length_c   1.000
_cell.angle_alpha   90.00
_cell.angle_beta   90.00
_cell.angle_gamma   90.00
#
_symmetry.space_group_name_H-M   'P 1'
#
loop_
_entity.id
_entity.type
_entity.pdbx_description
1 polymer ?
#
loop_
_entity_poly.entity_id
_entity_poly.type
_entity_poly.pdbx_seq_one_letter_code
_entity_poly.pdbx_strand_id
1 'polypeptide(L)'
;LNIGVDPLNIRPDLHNLLEDIKCWIELEHYDSLELSARIQHRLVKIHPFPNGNGRHSRVMTDYIRMVLLKQKPLVWSNTDLDKQSQERGEYIASLRQADAGDYAPLIQYLQAKGNVT
;
A
#
# COMPACT_ATOMS: atom_id res chain seq x y z
N LEU A 1 0.39 -18.33 -12.55
CA LEU A 1 -0.14 -17.25 -11.68
C LEU A 1 0.24 -15.94 -12.34
N ASN A 2 -0.71 -15.21 -12.93
CA ASN A 2 -0.41 -13.84 -13.39
C ASN A 2 -0.33 -12.96 -12.15
N ILE A 3 0.81 -12.30 -11.96
CA ILE A 3 1.01 -11.33 -10.88
C ILE A 3 0.75 -9.96 -11.50
N GLY A 4 -0.25 -9.24 -10.98
CA GLY A 4 -0.62 -7.93 -11.49
C GLY A 4 -1.87 -7.91 -12.36
N VAL A 5 -2.16 -6.72 -12.89
CA VAL A 5 -3.18 -6.52 -13.92
C VAL A 5 -2.65 -6.95 -15.30
N ASP A 6 -3.53 -6.96 -16.30
CA ASP A 6 -3.11 -7.14 -17.70
C ASP A 6 -2.01 -6.12 -18.06
N PRO A 7 -0.88 -6.51 -18.70
CA PRO A 7 0.16 -5.58 -19.12
C PRO A 7 -0.34 -4.36 -19.90
N LEU A 8 -1.40 -4.51 -20.69
CA LEU A 8 -2.03 -3.41 -21.43
C LEU A 8 -2.72 -2.39 -20.49
N ASN A 9 -3.14 -2.83 -19.31
CA ASN A 9 -3.81 -2.01 -18.30
C ASN A 9 -2.85 -1.36 -17.29
N ILE A 10 -1.56 -1.73 -17.26
CA ILE A 10 -0.60 -1.15 -16.30
C ILE A 10 -0.59 0.39 -16.38
N ARG A 11 -0.49 0.95 -17.59
CA ARG A 11 -0.45 2.41 -17.78
C ARG A 11 -1.76 3.10 -17.39
N PRO A 12 -2.94 2.71 -17.91
CA PRO A 12 -4.19 3.36 -17.53
C PRO A 12 -4.51 3.17 -16.03
N ASP A 13 -4.23 2.01 -15.44
CA ASP A 13 -4.52 1.79 -14.02
C ASP A 13 -3.60 2.61 -13.11
N LEU A 14 -2.32 2.80 -13.49
CA LEU A 14 -1.44 3.74 -12.79
C LEU A 14 -1.95 5.17 -12.90
N HIS A 15 -2.38 5.60 -14.09
CA HIS A 15 -2.94 6.94 -14.28
C HIS A 15 -4.18 7.15 -13.40
N ASN A 16 -5.12 6.20 -13.46
CA ASN A 16 -6.34 6.24 -12.65
C ASN A 16 -6.03 6.27 -11.15
N LEU A 17 -5.08 5.45 -10.69
CA LEU A 17 -4.64 5.49 -9.28
C LEU A 17 -4.09 6.87 -8.89
N LEU A 18 -3.31 7.52 -9.74
CA LEU A 18 -2.77 8.85 -9.44
C LEU A 18 -3.87 9.92 -9.40
N GLU A 19 -4.86 9.85 -10.29
CA GLU A 19 -6.01 10.76 -10.24
C GLU A 19 -6.89 10.50 -9.01
N ASP A 20 -7.12 9.24 -8.67
CA ASP A 20 -7.84 8.85 -7.44
C ASP A 20 -7.13 9.39 -6.20
N ILE A 21 -5.80 9.30 -6.12
CA ILE A 21 -5.02 9.82 -4.99
C ILE A 21 -5.19 11.33 -4.84
N LYS A 22 -5.12 12.08 -5.95
CA LYS A 22 -5.36 13.54 -5.90
C LYS A 22 -6.74 13.84 -5.33
N CYS A 23 -7.76 13.16 -5.85
CA CYS A 23 -9.15 13.34 -5.43
C CYS A 23 -9.34 12.97 -3.94
N TRP A 24 -8.79 11.84 -3.49
CA TRP A 24 -8.90 11.40 -2.10
C TRP A 24 -8.22 12.36 -1.12
N ILE A 25 -7.11 12.98 -1.52
CA ILE A 25 -6.42 13.99 -0.70
C ILE A 25 -7.23 15.29 -0.65
N GLU A 26 -7.69 15.78 -1.81
CA GLU A 26 -8.45 17.03 -1.91
C GLU A 26 -9.77 16.97 -1.12
N LEU A 27 -10.44 15.83 -1.16
CA LEU A 27 -11.73 15.62 -0.50
C LEU A 27 -11.60 15.09 0.94
N GLU A 28 -10.38 14.94 1.46
CA GLU A 28 -10.11 14.31 2.76
C GLU A 28 -10.87 12.99 2.94
N HIS A 29 -10.95 12.20 1.86
CA HIS A 29 -11.88 11.07 1.77
C HIS A 29 -11.52 9.92 2.72
N TYR A 30 -10.24 9.78 3.02
CA TYR A 30 -9.70 8.79 3.95
C TYR A 30 -8.73 9.46 4.92
N ASP A 31 -8.60 8.86 6.10
CA ASP A 31 -7.52 9.24 7.00
C ASP A 31 -6.14 8.89 6.40
N SER A 32 -5.08 9.48 6.97
CA SER A 32 -3.74 9.36 6.40
C SER A 32 -3.24 7.91 6.31
N LEU A 33 -3.60 7.06 7.27
CA LEU A 33 -3.13 5.69 7.38
C LEU A 33 -3.89 4.77 6.43
N GLU A 34 -5.21 4.92 6.37
CA GLU A 34 -6.05 4.21 5.40
C GLU A 34 -5.67 4.59 3.96
N LEU A 35 -5.48 5.87 3.68
CA LEU A 35 -5.03 6.32 2.36
C LEU A 35 -3.69 5.66 1.99
N SER A 36 -2.75 5.61 2.92
CA SER A 36 -1.45 4.96 2.72
C SER A 36 -1.60 3.46 2.43
N ALA A 37 -2.46 2.76 3.17
CA ALA A 37 -2.77 1.34 2.94
C ALA A 37 -3.33 1.10 1.53
N ARG A 38 -4.27 1.95 1.10
CA ARG A 38 -4.91 1.86 -0.22
C ARG A 38 -3.93 2.11 -1.36
N ILE A 39 -3.08 3.14 -1.24
CA ILE A 39 -2.04 3.44 -2.24
C ILE A 39 -1.07 2.27 -2.38
N GLN A 40 -0.52 1.80 -1.25
CA GLN A 40 0.45 0.72 -1.25
C GLN A 40 -0.12 -0.56 -1.88
N HIS A 41 -1.32 -0.96 -1.46
CA HIS A 41 -1.99 -2.15 -1.99
C HIS A 41 -2.26 -2.01 -3.49
N ARG A 42 -2.84 -0.88 -3.95
CA ARG A 42 -3.16 -0.70 -5.37
C ARG A 42 -1.90 -0.71 -6.25
N LEU A 43 -0.78 -0.14 -5.81
CA LEU A 43 0.49 -0.24 -6.55
C LEU A 43 1.01 -1.67 -6.65
N VAL A 44 0.88 -2.48 -5.59
CA VAL A 44 1.24 -3.91 -5.63
C VAL A 44 0.32 -4.67 -6.57
N LYS A 45 -0.98 -4.35 -6.56
CA LYS A 45 -1.99 -4.97 -7.42
C LYS A 45 -1.80 -4.63 -8.89
N ILE A 46 -1.41 -3.40 -9.22
CA ILE A 46 -1.10 -2.99 -10.59
C ILE A 46 0.19 -3.68 -11.07
N HIS A 47 1.18 -3.82 -10.19
CA HIS A 47 2.42 -4.58 -10.45
C HIS A 47 3.19 -4.12 -11.72
N PRO A 48 3.60 -2.84 -11.80
CA PRO A 48 4.15 -2.24 -13.02
C PRO A 48 5.54 -2.75 -13.45
N PHE A 49 6.26 -3.46 -12.58
CA PHE A 49 7.61 -3.97 -12.86
C PHE A 49 7.65 -5.51 -12.85
N PRO A 50 8.61 -6.15 -13.53
CA PRO A 50 8.82 -7.59 -13.42
C PRO A 50 9.16 -8.04 -12.00
N ASN A 51 9.88 -7.20 -11.24
CA ASN A 51 10.31 -7.48 -9.86
C ASN A 51 10.34 -6.19 -9.04
N GLY A 52 10.22 -6.32 -7.72
CA GLY A 52 10.41 -5.20 -6.79
C GLY A 52 9.17 -4.36 -6.51
N ASN A 53 7.99 -4.76 -6.98
CA ASN A 53 6.74 -4.00 -6.81
C ASN A 53 6.41 -3.72 -5.34
N GLY A 54 6.66 -4.67 -4.42
CA GLY A 54 6.46 -4.42 -2.99
C GLY A 54 7.42 -3.37 -2.41
N ARG A 55 8.65 -3.26 -2.91
CA ARG A 55 9.58 -2.19 -2.49
C ARG A 55 9.16 -0.85 -3.10
N HIS A 56 8.85 -0.85 -4.39
CA HIS A 56 8.37 0.33 -5.10
C HIS A 56 7.10 0.91 -4.45
N SER A 57 6.12 0.07 -4.14
CA SER A 57 4.86 0.51 -3.53
C SER A 57 5.09 1.19 -2.17
N ARG A 58 5.95 0.61 -1.32
CA ARG A 58 6.26 1.19 0.00
C ARG A 58 6.95 2.54 -0.13
N VAL A 59 7.99 2.63 -0.97
CA VAL A 59 8.73 3.88 -1.20
C VAL A 59 7.83 4.97 -1.77
N MET A 60 6.99 4.63 -2.76
CA MET A 60 6.06 5.59 -3.35
C MET A 60 5.00 6.06 -2.34
N THR A 61 4.49 5.15 -1.51
CA THR A 61 3.54 5.47 -0.45
C THR A 61 4.16 6.40 0.59
N ASP A 62 5.38 6.11 1.05
CA ASP A 62 6.11 6.97 1.98
C ASP A 62 6.36 8.36 1.39
N TYR A 63 6.75 8.42 0.11
CA TYR A 63 6.97 9.69 -0.59
C TYR A 63 5.69 10.53 -0.65
N ILE A 64 4.55 9.94 -1.07
CA ILE A 64 3.26 10.63 -1.09
C ILE A 64 2.87 11.09 0.31
N ARG A 65 2.99 10.22 1.31
CA ARG A 65 2.66 10.51 2.71
C ARG A 65 3.48 11.69 3.26
N MET A 66 4.77 11.73 2.99
CA MET A 66 5.64 12.83 3.42
C MET A 66 5.38 14.12 2.67
N VAL A 67 5.27 14.06 1.35
CA VAL A 67 5.24 15.25 0.49
C VAL A 67 3.85 15.87 0.42
N LEU A 68 2.81 15.07 0.27
CA LEU A 68 1.44 15.54 0.10
C LEU A 68 0.68 15.60 1.43
N LEU A 69 0.82 14.61 2.31
CA LEU A 69 0.09 14.57 3.58
C LEU A 69 0.84 15.23 4.74
N LYS A 70 2.11 15.60 4.56
CA LYS A 70 3.00 16.14 5.61
C LYS A 70 3.12 15.25 6.84
N GLN A 71 3.02 13.94 6.63
CA GLN A 71 3.12 12.91 7.66
C GLN A 71 4.47 12.20 7.65
N LYS A 72 4.83 11.53 8.75
CA LYS A 72 6.04 10.69 8.81
C LYS A 72 5.91 9.45 7.91
N PRO A 73 7.01 8.91 7.36
CA PRO A 73 6.98 7.63 6.64
C PRO A 73 6.49 6.49 7.54
N LEU A 74 5.95 5.43 6.94
CA LEU A 74 5.43 4.30 7.69
C LEU A 74 6.54 3.37 8.20
N VAL A 75 6.27 2.74 9.33
CA VAL A 75 7.00 1.57 9.82
C VAL A 75 6.41 0.33 9.15
N TRP A 76 7.17 -0.29 8.25
CA TRP A 76 6.70 -1.41 7.43
C TRP A 76 6.99 -2.80 8.01
N SER A 77 8.05 -2.94 8.80
CA SER A 77 8.47 -4.20 9.43
C SER A 77 9.28 -3.95 10.69
N ASN A 78 9.18 -4.86 11.65
CA ASN A 78 10.05 -4.86 12.83
C ASN A 78 11.31 -5.70 12.57
N THR A 79 12.43 -5.35 13.18
CA THR A 79 13.77 -5.91 12.88
C THR A 79 14.01 -7.34 13.42
N ASP A 80 12.98 -8.02 13.93
CA ASP A 80 13.12 -9.32 14.59
C ASP A 80 13.18 -10.45 13.54
N LEU A 81 14.39 -10.94 13.28
CA LEU A 81 14.67 -11.94 12.26
C LEU A 81 13.92 -13.26 12.49
N ASP A 82 13.67 -13.62 13.75
CA ASP A 82 13.01 -14.88 14.10
C ASP A 82 11.51 -14.87 13.78
N LYS A 83 10.91 -13.68 13.64
CA LYS A 83 9.48 -13.48 13.34
C LYS A 83 9.19 -13.09 11.89
N GLN A 84 10.23 -12.94 11.07
CA GLN A 84 10.10 -12.40 9.71
C GLN A 84 9.19 -13.25 8.80
N SER A 85 9.18 -14.59 8.98
CA SER A 85 8.32 -15.48 8.21
C SER A 85 6.84 -15.33 8.57
N GLN A 86 6.54 -15.23 9.87
CA GLN A 86 5.19 -15.01 10.38
C GLN A 86 4.67 -13.62 9.99
N GLU A 87 5.47 -12.58 10.21
CA GLU A 87 5.11 -11.19 9.85
C GLU A 87 4.83 -11.05 8.36
N ARG A 88 5.64 -11.69 7.52
CA ARG A 88 5.39 -11.76 6.08
C ARG A 88 4.07 -12.46 5.76
N GLY A 89 3.75 -13.53 6.47
CA GLY A 89 2.48 -14.25 6.32
C GLY A 89 1.27 -13.36 6.65
N GLU A 90 1.32 -12.66 7.77
CA GLU A 90 0.29 -11.71 8.21
C GLU A 90 0.10 -10.57 7.19
N TYR A 91 1.20 -9.98 6.72
CA TYR A 91 1.17 -8.95 5.69
C TYR A 91 0.57 -9.44 4.36
N ILE A 92 0.95 -10.64 3.90
CA ILE A 92 0.38 -11.21 2.67
C ILE A 92 -1.11 -11.53 2.87
N ALA A 93 -1.50 -12.03 4.04
CA ALA A 93 -2.89 -12.32 4.34
C ALA A 93 -3.75 -11.04 4.33
N SER A 94 -3.25 -9.93 4.90
CA SER A 94 -3.97 -8.67 4.89
C SER A 94 -4.11 -8.06 3.49
N LEU A 95 -3.10 -8.20 2.63
CA LEU A 95 -3.20 -7.80 1.21
C LEU A 95 -4.26 -8.60 0.45
N ARG A 96 -4.42 -9.91 0.73
CA ARG A 96 -5.46 -10.74 0.10
C ARG A 96 -6.88 -10.32 0.50
N GLN A 97 -7.07 -9.81 1.72
CA GLN A 97 -8.35 -9.24 2.13
C GLN A 97 -8.61 -7.91 1.41
N ALA A 98 -7.58 -7.09 1.26
CA ALA A 98 -7.66 -5.84 0.50
C ALA A 98 -7.95 -6.08 -1.00
N ASP A 99 -7.53 -7.22 -1.55
CA ASP A 99 -7.89 -7.63 -2.91
C ASP A 99 -9.40 -7.79 -3.10
N ALA A 100 -10.12 -8.21 -2.05
CA ALA A 100 -11.57 -8.32 -1.99
C ALA A 100 -12.27 -7.00 -1.58
N GLY A 101 -11.51 -5.92 -1.40
CA GLY A 101 -12.01 -4.61 -0.99
C GLY A 101 -12.06 -4.37 0.52
N ASP A 102 -11.73 -5.38 1.33
CA ASP A 102 -11.64 -5.23 2.79
C ASP A 102 -10.23 -4.77 3.20
N TYR A 103 -10.09 -3.46 3.42
CA TYR A 103 -8.82 -2.86 3.84
C TYR A 103 -8.59 -2.92 5.36
N ALA A 104 -9.60 -3.28 6.17
CA ALA A 104 -9.47 -3.23 7.62
C ALA A 104 -8.30 -4.10 8.14
N PRO A 105 -8.06 -5.33 7.65
CA PRO A 105 -6.92 -6.13 8.07
C PRO A 105 -5.56 -5.49 7.73
N LEU A 106 -5.46 -4.80 6.60
CA LEU A 106 -4.21 -4.14 6.20
C LEU A 106 -3.95 -2.90 7.05
N ILE A 107 -4.99 -2.12 7.35
CA ILE A 107 -4.91 -0.97 8.25
C ILE A 107 -4.50 -1.42 9.65
N GLN A 108 -5.15 -2.46 10.19
CA GLN A 108 -4.80 -3.03 11.50
C GLN A 108 -3.37 -3.56 11.55
N TYR A 109 -2.91 -4.24 10.49
CA TYR A 109 -1.52 -4.66 10.37
C TYR A 109 -0.55 -3.47 10.48
N LEU A 110 -0.82 -2.37 9.76
CA LEU A 110 0.02 -1.17 9.80
C LEU A 110 -0.05 -0.47 11.15
N GLN A 111 -1.22 -0.38 11.78
CA GLN A 111 -1.40 0.16 13.13
C GLN A 111 -0.58 -0.62 14.16
N ALA A 112 -0.59 -1.95 14.08
CA ALA A 112 0.20 -2.83 14.96
C ALA A 112 1.72 -2.61 14.85
N LYS A 113 2.21 -1.95 13.78
CA LYS A 113 3.61 -1.52 13.65
C LYS A 113 3.90 -0.16 14.31
N GLY A 114 2.92 0.45 14.98
CA GLY A 114 3.05 1.75 15.64
C GLY A 114 2.80 2.94 14.70
N ASN A 115 2.19 2.69 13.54
CA ASN A 115 1.77 3.78 12.65
C ASN A 115 0.47 4.41 13.19
N VAL A 116 0.49 5.72 13.40
CA VAL A 116 -0.68 6.52 13.81
C VAL A 116 -1.08 7.48 12.69
N THR A 117 -2.35 7.89 12.72
CA THR A 117 -2.98 8.79 11.74
C THR A 117 -2.36 10.18 11.76
#